data_AF-A0A7S4ITT1-F1
#
_entry.id   AF-A0A7S4ITT1-F1
#
_cell.length_a   1.000
_cell.length_b   1.000
_cell.length_c   1.000
_cell.angle_alpha   90.00
_cell.angle_beta   90.00
_cell.angle_gamma   90.00
#
_symmetry.space_group_name_H-M   'P 1'
#
loop_
_entity.id
_entity.type
_entity.pdbx_description
1 polymer ?
#
loop_
_entity_poly.entity_id
_entity_poly.type
_entity_poly.pdbx_seq_one_letter_code
_entity_poly.pdbx_strand_id
1 'polypeptide(L)'
;NKEIISIIEEFHKAGNSLYIWGDNAPFIVDANQVLKGLFGTDLEMFGDVPGGKVVHVREETNQKKKGGLFGNLVPSKTSGFVEHLVTTGLAHLFEGVTVASFDEAKITQHSFVPLMWGSDGNLITIIREADENGGAVMCDGAFT
;
A
#
# COMPACT_ATOMS: atom_id res chain seq x y z
N ASN A 1 -6.82 5.04 -23.20
CA ASN A 1 -6.97 4.87 -21.74
C ASN A 1 -8.33 5.22 -21.17
N LYS A 2 -9.00 6.34 -21.49
CA LYS A 2 -10.33 6.64 -20.90
C LYS A 2 -11.37 5.52 -21.07
N GLU A 3 -11.41 4.88 -22.24
CA GLU A 3 -12.31 3.75 -22.51
C GLU A 3 -12.01 2.53 -21.62
N ILE A 4 -10.73 2.15 -21.48
CA ILE A 4 -10.31 1.05 -20.60
C ILE A 4 -10.66 1.34 -19.14
N ILE A 5 -10.40 2.57 -18.66
CA ILE A 5 -10.73 2.98 -17.29
C ILE A 5 -12.24 2.86 -17.05
N SER A 6 -13.08 3.29 -18.00
CA SER A 6 -14.53 3.15 -17.91
C SER A 6 -14.97 1.69 -17.78
N ILE A 7 -14.34 0.78 -18.54
CA ILE A 7 -14.66 -0.66 -18.47
C ILE A 7 -14.27 -1.23 -17.10
N ILE A 8 -13.11 -0.85 -16.55
CA ILE A 8 -12.67 -1.27 -15.22
C ILE A 8 -13.61 -0.71 -14.14
N GLU A 9 -14.03 0.55 -14.30
CA GLU A 9 -14.98 1.21 -13.39
C GLU A 9 -16.32 0.48 -13.37
N GLU A 10 -16.87 0.14 -14.55
CA GLU A 10 -18.11 -0.63 -14.67
C GLU A 10 -17.98 -2.02 -14.05
N PHE A 11 -16.86 -2.72 -14.31
CA PHE A 11 -16.57 -4.01 -13.69
C PHE A 11 -16.54 -3.92 -12.16
N HIS A 12 -15.87 -2.90 -11.62
CA HIS A 12 -15.76 -2.69 -10.19
C HIS A 12 -17.10 -2.35 -9.53
N LYS A 13 -17.86 -1.43 -10.15
CA LYS A 13 -19.19 -1.00 -9.69
C LYS A 13 -20.23 -2.12 -9.75
N ALA A 14 -20.01 -3.15 -10.57
CA ALA A 14 -20.81 -4.37 -10.54
C ALA A 14 -20.51 -5.29 -9.33
N GLY A 15 -19.66 -4.86 -8.41
CA GLY A 15 -19.31 -5.57 -7.17
C GLY A 15 -18.06 -6.44 -7.29
N ASN A 16 -17.34 -6.40 -8.42
CA ASN A 16 -16.12 -7.18 -8.59
C ASN A 16 -14.91 -6.51 -7.95
N SER A 17 -14.04 -7.32 -7.35
CA SER A 17 -12.83 -6.85 -6.69
C SER A 17 -11.69 -6.60 -7.68
N LEU A 18 -10.82 -5.65 -7.35
CA LEU A 18 -9.65 -5.29 -8.14
C LEU A 18 -8.36 -5.57 -7.37
N TYR A 19 -7.37 -6.09 -8.08
CA TYR A 19 -5.98 -6.10 -7.62
C TYR A 19 -5.16 -5.22 -8.57
N ILE A 20 -4.77 -4.03 -8.08
CA ILE A 20 -4.03 -3.04 -8.86
C ILE A 20 -2.59 -3.11 -8.42
N TRP A 21 -1.72 -3.49 -9.34
CA TRP A 21 -0.34 -3.74 -9.01
C TRP A 21 0.55 -2.83 -9.87
N GLY A 22 1.47 -2.12 -9.20
CA GLY A 22 2.47 -1.27 -9.81
C GLY A 22 3.88 -1.70 -9.39
N ASP A 23 4.84 -1.45 -10.27
CA ASP A 23 6.26 -1.68 -10.03
C ASP A 23 6.87 -0.46 -9.28
N ASN A 24 8.11 -0.10 -9.54
CA ASN A 24 8.73 1.18 -9.17
C ASN A 24 8.62 2.23 -10.29
N ALA A 25 8.88 3.50 -9.98
CA ALA A 25 9.00 4.52 -11.01
C ALA A 25 10.20 4.21 -11.94
N PRO A 26 10.04 4.38 -13.27
CA PRO A 26 8.92 4.99 -13.98
C PRO A 26 7.81 4.02 -14.45
N PHE A 27 7.83 2.75 -14.04
CA PHE A 27 6.93 1.71 -14.56
C PHE A 27 5.55 1.64 -13.89
N ILE A 28 5.28 2.52 -12.91
CA ILE A 28 3.98 2.67 -12.22
C ILE A 28 2.89 3.42 -13.01
N VAL A 29 3.20 3.91 -14.21
CA VAL A 29 2.36 4.89 -14.92
C VAL A 29 0.95 4.39 -15.24
N ASP A 30 0.79 3.11 -15.57
CA ASP A 30 -0.54 2.56 -15.90
C ASP A 30 -1.36 2.29 -14.63
N ALA A 31 -0.74 1.77 -13.57
CA ALA A 31 -1.40 1.61 -12.27
C ALA A 31 -1.91 2.97 -11.74
N ASN A 32 -1.10 4.02 -11.85
CA ASN A 32 -1.50 5.37 -11.46
C ASN A 32 -2.63 5.94 -12.30
N GLN A 33 -2.70 5.61 -13.60
CA GLN A 33 -3.84 6.03 -14.43
C GLN A 33 -5.14 5.37 -13.99
N VAL A 34 -5.10 4.09 -13.60
CA VAL A 34 -6.27 3.38 -13.06
C VAL A 34 -6.66 3.97 -11.71
N LEU A 35 -5.72 4.12 -10.77
CA LEU A 35 -5.99 4.70 -9.45
C LEU A 35 -6.63 6.08 -9.54
N LYS A 36 -6.04 6.97 -10.35
CA LYS A 36 -6.55 8.33 -10.55
C LYS A 36 -7.91 8.35 -11.23
N GLY A 37 -8.13 7.43 -12.17
CA GLY A 37 -9.38 7.32 -12.90
C GLY A 37 -10.54 6.83 -12.04
N LEU A 38 -10.28 5.90 -11.11
CA LEU A 38 -11.33 5.27 -10.30
C LEU A 38 -11.59 5.96 -8.96
N PHE A 39 -10.54 6.47 -8.31
CA PHE A 39 -10.64 6.88 -6.91
C PHE A 39 -10.30 8.35 -6.67
N GLY A 40 -9.54 9.00 -7.55
CA GLY A 40 -9.28 10.44 -7.45
C GLY A 40 -7.86 10.82 -7.85
N THR A 41 -7.68 12.05 -8.33
CA THR A 41 -6.43 12.49 -8.99
C THR A 41 -5.20 12.52 -8.09
N ASP A 42 -5.38 12.48 -6.77
CA ASP A 42 -4.32 12.48 -5.76
C ASP A 42 -4.06 11.12 -5.11
N LEU A 43 -4.73 10.06 -5.57
CA LEU A 43 -4.37 8.68 -5.24
C LEU A 43 -3.41 8.14 -6.28
N GLU A 44 -2.13 7.99 -5.90
CA GLU A 44 -1.11 7.45 -6.76
C GLU A 44 0.00 6.75 -5.97
N MET A 45 0.65 5.80 -6.65
CA MET A 45 1.93 5.25 -6.26
C MET A 45 3.04 6.24 -6.66
N PHE A 46 4.14 6.26 -5.90
CA PHE A 46 5.34 7.03 -6.24
C PHE A 46 6.61 6.34 -5.75
N GLY A 47 7.76 6.80 -6.21
CA GLY A 47 9.06 6.39 -5.68
C GLY A 47 9.74 5.30 -6.49
N ASP A 48 10.88 4.89 -5.97
CA ASP A 48 11.77 3.84 -6.47
C ASP A 48 12.65 3.47 -5.27
N VAL A 49 11.96 3.07 -4.20
CA VAL A 49 12.56 2.96 -2.87
C VAL A 49 13.27 1.60 -2.79
N PRO A 50 14.55 1.55 -2.36
CA PRO A 50 15.24 0.28 -2.17
C PRO A 50 14.53 -0.59 -1.12
N GLY A 51 14.15 -1.80 -1.50
CA GLY A 51 13.59 -2.83 -0.64
C GLY A 51 14.53 -4.02 -0.54
N GLY A 52 14.05 -5.20 -0.91
CA GLY A 52 14.82 -6.45 -0.94
C GLY A 52 15.06 -7.05 0.44
N LYS A 53 14.13 -6.85 1.38
CA LYS A 53 14.21 -7.37 2.75
C LYS A 53 12.98 -8.16 3.12
N VAL A 54 13.15 -9.03 4.11
CA VAL A 54 12.01 -9.70 4.75
C VAL A 54 11.41 -8.76 5.79
N VAL A 55 10.12 -8.49 5.66
CA VAL A 55 9.29 -7.80 6.65
C VAL A 55 8.43 -8.81 7.41
N HIS A 56 7.98 -8.42 8.60
CA HIS A 56 7.30 -9.29 9.56
C HIS A 56 5.92 -8.74 9.91
N VAL A 57 5.10 -9.55 10.57
CA VAL A 57 3.89 -9.06 11.23
C VAL A 57 4.28 -7.89 12.12
N ARG A 58 3.59 -6.77 11.96
CA ARG A 58 3.83 -5.58 12.75
C ARG A 58 3.33 -5.84 14.16
N GLU A 59 4.24 -5.95 15.11
CA GLU A 59 3.87 -5.89 16.52
C GLU A 59 3.28 -4.50 16.78
N GLU A 60 2.10 -4.43 17.42
CA GLU A 60 1.56 -3.16 17.91
C GLU A 60 2.53 -2.57 18.93
N THR A 61 3.46 -1.76 18.44
CA THR A 61 4.39 -1.09 19.31
C THR A 61 3.69 0.10 19.95
N ASN A 62 3.15 -0.12 21.15
CA ASN A 62 3.13 0.91 22.21
C ASN A 62 4.57 1.32 22.63
N GLN A 63 5.56 1.21 21.74
CA GLN A 63 6.98 1.41 22.04
C GLN A 63 7.32 2.89 21.93
N LYS A 64 7.12 3.58 23.05
CA LYS A 64 8.16 4.50 23.52
C LYS A 64 9.45 3.68 23.65
N LYS A 65 10.28 3.63 22.60
CA LYS A 65 11.65 3.14 22.74
C LYS A 65 12.34 4.02 23.79
N LYS A 66 12.72 3.42 24.93
CA LYS A 66 13.62 4.07 25.89
C LYS A 66 14.94 4.33 25.16
N GLY A 67 15.14 5.57 24.73
CA GLY A 67 16.43 6.03 24.24
C GLY A 67 17.51 5.72 25.28
N GLY A 68 18.70 5.35 24.81
CA GLY A 68 19.90 5.30 25.65
C GLY A 68 20.15 6.64 26.35
N LEU A 69 21.16 6.67 27.21
CA LEU A 69 21.49 7.70 28.21
C LEU A 69 21.46 9.19 27.74
N PHE A 70 21.38 9.44 26.44
CA PHE A 70 21.07 10.73 25.83
C PHE A 70 19.82 10.59 24.95
N GLY A 71 18.65 10.83 25.55
CA GLY A 71 17.34 10.59 24.94
C GLY A 71 17.05 11.52 23.77
N ASN A 72 17.43 11.10 22.57
CA ASN A 72 16.77 11.54 21.35
C ASN A 72 15.65 10.54 21.04
N LEU A 73 14.41 11.04 20.98
CA LEU A 73 13.26 10.32 20.44
C LEU A 73 13.51 10.14 18.93
N VAL A 74 14.14 9.03 18.54
CA VAL A 74 14.16 8.63 17.13
C VAL A 74 12.81 7.95 16.88
N PRO A 75 11.96 8.48 15.97
CA PRO A 75 10.76 7.76 15.56
C PRO A 75 11.18 6.37 15.09
N SER A 76 10.60 5.32 15.66
CA SER A 76 10.82 3.99 15.12
C SER A 76 10.22 3.99 13.72
N LYS A 77 11.04 3.78 12.68
CA LYS A 77 10.51 3.48 11.34
C LYS A 77 9.52 2.34 11.49
N THR A 78 8.31 2.54 10.99
CA THR A 78 7.21 1.58 11.07
C THR A 78 7.29 0.69 9.85
N SER A 79 7.83 -0.52 9.99
CA SER A 79 7.92 -1.53 8.92
C SER A 79 7.07 -2.75 9.25
N GLY A 80 6.68 -3.53 8.25
CA GLY A 80 5.89 -4.75 8.44
C GLY A 80 4.47 -4.65 7.92
N PHE A 81 3.71 -5.73 8.10
CA PHE A 81 2.32 -5.82 7.66
C PHE A 81 1.37 -6.03 8.84
N VAL A 82 0.15 -5.51 8.74
CA VAL A 82 -0.88 -5.68 9.78
C VAL A 82 -1.59 -7.02 9.62
N GLU A 83 -2.15 -7.50 10.74
CA GLU A 83 -3.03 -8.67 10.71
C GLU A 83 -4.32 -8.32 9.97
N HIS A 84 -4.59 -9.08 8.91
CA HIS A 84 -5.74 -8.95 8.04
C HIS A 84 -6.08 -10.33 7.46
N LEU A 85 -7.29 -10.51 6.91
CA LEU A 85 -7.63 -11.77 6.23
C LEU A 85 -6.67 -12.08 5.08
N VAL A 86 -6.22 -11.05 4.36
CA VAL A 86 -5.22 -11.16 3.28
C VAL A 86 -3.86 -11.64 3.79
N THR A 87 -3.49 -11.32 5.04
CA THR A 87 -2.19 -11.68 5.63
C THR A 87 -2.26 -12.87 6.58
N THR A 88 -3.43 -13.52 6.68
CA THR A 88 -3.64 -14.65 7.59
C THR A 88 -2.74 -15.83 7.21
N GLY A 89 -2.02 -16.36 8.19
CA GLY A 89 -1.08 -17.46 8.00
C GLY A 89 0.31 -17.02 7.51
N LEU A 90 0.53 -15.73 7.27
CA LEU A 90 1.85 -15.21 6.92
C LEU A 90 2.62 -14.80 8.18
N ALA A 91 3.87 -15.28 8.30
CA ALA A 91 4.82 -14.83 9.33
C ALA A 91 5.84 -13.82 8.79
N HIS A 92 6.13 -13.93 7.50
CA HIS A 92 7.18 -13.22 6.79
C HIS A 92 6.71 -12.89 5.38
N LEU A 93 7.05 -11.70 4.90
CA LEU A 93 6.87 -11.28 3.51
C LEU A 93 8.18 -10.70 3.01
N PHE A 94 8.56 -11.00 1.78
CA PHE A 94 9.67 -10.33 1.13
C PHE A 94 9.12 -9.10 0.41
N GLU A 95 9.59 -7.91 0.75
CA GLU A 95 9.30 -6.72 -0.03
C GLU A 95 10.21 -6.73 -1.28
N GLY A 96 9.66 -6.37 -2.44
CA GLY A 96 10.43 -6.32 -3.67
C GLY A 96 11.75 -5.56 -3.56
N VAL A 97 12.72 -5.86 -4.41
CA VAL A 97 14.07 -5.26 -4.48
C VAL A 97 13.98 -3.74 -4.59
N THR A 98 13.00 -3.25 -5.34
CA THR A 98 12.54 -1.87 -5.35
C THR A 98 11.04 -1.85 -5.11
N VAL A 99 10.51 -0.76 -4.54
CA VAL A 99 9.09 -0.64 -4.25
C VAL A 99 8.58 0.76 -4.55
N ALA A 100 7.34 0.86 -5.00
CA ALA A 100 6.58 2.10 -4.99
C ALA A 100 5.76 2.22 -3.70
N SER A 101 5.47 3.47 -3.35
CA SER A 101 4.88 3.87 -2.08
C SER A 101 3.60 4.67 -2.28
N PHE A 102 2.80 4.74 -1.23
CA PHE A 102 1.60 5.58 -1.14
C PHE A 102 1.76 6.65 -0.06
N ASP A 103 1.00 7.74 -0.20
CA ASP A 103 0.87 8.76 0.84
C ASP A 103 -0.29 8.37 1.77
N GLU A 104 0.04 8.09 3.03
CA GLU A 104 -0.92 7.65 4.05
C GLU A 104 -2.07 8.66 4.28
N ALA A 105 -1.77 9.96 4.18
CA ALA A 105 -2.78 11.00 4.34
C ALA A 105 -3.74 11.09 3.15
N LYS A 106 -3.32 10.62 1.97
CA LYS A 106 -4.14 10.61 0.75
C LYS A 106 -5.04 9.39 0.67
N ILE A 107 -4.53 8.21 1.02
CA ILE A 107 -5.31 6.96 0.90
C ILE A 107 -6.56 6.97 1.80
N THR A 108 -6.47 7.57 2.99
CA THR A 108 -7.56 7.63 3.96
C THR A 108 -8.72 8.51 3.49
N GLN A 109 -8.47 9.47 2.58
CA GLN A 109 -9.50 10.28 1.95
C GLN A 109 -10.36 9.48 0.97
N HIS A 110 -9.86 8.32 0.54
CA HIS A 110 -10.46 7.44 -0.47
C HIS A 110 -10.89 6.08 0.12
N SER A 111 -11.10 6.01 1.44
CA SER A 111 -11.51 4.80 2.16
C SER A 111 -10.54 3.61 2.07
N PHE A 112 -9.28 3.86 1.69
CA PHE A 112 -8.23 2.87 1.79
C PHE A 112 -7.60 2.88 3.19
N VAL A 113 -7.17 1.72 3.63
CA VAL A 113 -6.40 1.52 4.86
C VAL A 113 -5.02 0.93 4.52
N PRO A 114 -3.99 1.28 5.29
CA PRO A 114 -2.68 0.65 5.16
C PRO A 114 -2.71 -0.86 5.41
N LEU A 115 -1.98 -1.63 4.62
CA LEU A 115 -1.77 -3.07 4.85
C LEU A 115 -0.30 -3.39 5.18
N MET A 116 0.66 -2.84 4.41
CA MET A 116 2.08 -3.16 4.56
C MET A 116 2.96 -1.95 4.35
N TRP A 117 3.95 -1.80 5.24
CA TRP A 117 5.05 -0.86 5.11
C TRP A 117 6.34 -1.61 4.85
N GLY A 118 7.13 -1.07 3.93
CA GLY A 118 8.45 -1.60 3.61
C GLY A 118 9.44 -1.46 4.76
N SER A 119 10.62 -2.08 4.62
CA SER A 119 11.69 -1.98 5.61
C SER A 119 12.25 -0.56 5.75
N ASP A 120 12.04 0.31 4.76
CA ASP A 120 12.40 1.73 4.87
C ASP A 120 11.32 2.58 5.58
N GLY A 121 10.18 1.95 5.92
CA GLY A 121 9.07 2.56 6.65
C GLY A 121 8.03 3.25 5.77
N ASN A 122 8.18 3.16 4.46
CA ASN A 122 7.24 3.67 3.46
C ASN A 122 6.05 2.72 3.30
N LEU A 123 4.85 3.26 3.08
CA LEU A 123 3.62 2.48 2.87
C LEU A 123 3.62 1.91 1.45
N ILE A 124 3.61 0.58 1.28
CA ILE A 124 3.80 -0.09 -0.01
C ILE A 124 2.59 -0.92 -0.46
N THR A 125 1.68 -1.26 0.45
CA THR A 125 0.44 -1.95 0.10
C THR A 125 -0.73 -1.36 0.89
N ILE A 126 -1.83 -1.10 0.19
CA ILE A 126 -3.07 -0.55 0.75
C ILE A 126 -4.25 -1.40 0.31
N ILE A 127 -5.31 -1.42 1.12
CA ILE A 127 -6.54 -2.14 0.81
C ILE A 127 -7.75 -1.27 1.06
N ARG A 128 -8.84 -1.57 0.37
CA ARG A 128 -10.17 -1.04 0.61
C ARG A 128 -11.13 -2.22 0.55
N GLU A 129 -11.97 -2.34 1.58
CA GLU A 129 -13.01 -3.37 1.61
C GLU A 129 -14.12 -3.07 0.58
N ALA A 130 -14.89 -4.10 0.23
CA ALA A 130 -16.07 -3.90 -0.61
C ALA A 130 -17.10 -3.03 0.12
N ASP A 131 -17.76 -2.15 -0.63
CA ASP A 131 -18.82 -1.28 -0.12
C ASP A 131 -19.94 -1.09 -1.16
N GLU A 132 -20.83 -0.15 -0.93
CA GLU A 132 -21.93 0.19 -1.84
C GLU A 132 -21.48 0.74 -3.21
N ASN A 133 -20.22 1.15 -3.35
CA ASN A 133 -19.65 1.73 -4.56
C ASN A 133 -18.85 0.71 -5.39
N GLY A 134 -18.56 -0.48 -4.86
CA GLY A 134 -17.87 -1.53 -5.62
C GLY A 134 -17.26 -2.65 -4.76
N GLY A 135 -16.58 -3.58 -5.42
CA GLY A 135 -15.89 -4.69 -4.76
C GLY A 135 -14.70 -4.24 -3.89
N ALA A 136 -13.96 -5.20 -3.32
CA ALA A 136 -12.75 -4.88 -2.58
C ALA A 136 -11.62 -4.46 -3.54
N VAL A 137 -10.65 -3.69 -3.04
CA VAL A 137 -9.49 -3.26 -3.82
C VAL A 137 -8.24 -3.50 -3.01
N MET A 138 -7.23 -4.11 -3.62
CA MET A 138 -5.88 -4.14 -3.08
C MET A 138 -4.96 -3.45 -4.07
N CYS A 139 -4.11 -2.56 -3.57
CA CYS A 139 -3.08 -1.89 -4.36
C CYS A 139 -1.71 -2.24 -3.80
N ASP A 140 -0.84 -2.80 -4.64
CA ASP A 140 0.49 -3.25 -4.24
C ASP A 140 1.58 -2.57 -5.07
N GLY A 141 2.62 -2.06 -4.38
CA GLY A 141 3.80 -1.45 -4.97
C GLY A 141 5.08 -2.27 -4.78
N ALA A 142 4.99 -3.50 -4.25
CA ALA A 142 6.13 -4.25 -3.71
C ALA A 142 6.63 -5.43 -4.58
N PHE A 143 6.66 -5.30 -5.91
CA PHE A 143 6.86 -6.45 -6.78
C PHE A 143 8.28 -6.76 -7.26
N THR A 144 9.14 -5.75 -7.40
CA THR A 144 10.43 -5.91 -8.09
C THR A 144 11.43 -6.84 -7.45
#